data_AF-A0A3P7JUM8-F1
#
_entry.id   AF-A0A3P7JUM8-F1
#
_cell.length_a   1.000
_cell.length_b   1.000
_cell.length_c   1.000
_cell.angle_alpha   90.00
_cell.angle_beta   90.00
_cell.angle_gamma   90.00
#
_symmetry.space_group_name_H-M   'P 1'
#
loop_
_entity.id
_entity.type
_entity.pdbx_description
1 polymer ?
#
loop_
_entity_poly.entity_id
_entity_poly.type
_entity_poly.pdbx_seq_one_letter_code
_entity_poly.pdbx_strand_id
1 'polypeptide(L)'
;MLCGRITSFSRISSVIQASNARIHLTSITNSIGRYAKLQKKKDPLAAYPPEFRAKLREWPRLLQAEIDESVAHLKELREQTDLRDLEHRGLLIASLRLVSDDLHPITGRTVVVRRTVPGNSLDRSKIFRAGAPLTLRDAKSLREIAECVMLSSTRKEITVKIRPSSSSRSLNGDTDYVITLSQSSGALHAVQDFFLENKVVDTPGIDLLGYAFRAKNMPSIHNDRMLPNLPEELNDSQRRAVSAALNKRRPFV
;
A
#
# COMPACT_ATOMS: atom_id res chain seq x y z
N MET A 1 -5.15 -64.94 47.70
CA MET A 1 -4.18 -65.78 46.96
C MET A 1 -2.91 -64.94 46.82
N LEU A 2 -1.97 -64.99 47.77
CA LEU A 2 -0.78 -65.87 47.78
C LEU A 2 -0.01 -65.79 46.44
N CYS A 3 1.04 -64.98 46.30
CA CYS A 3 2.41 -65.06 46.87
C CYS A 3 3.37 -65.95 46.05
N GLY A 4 4.54 -65.39 45.72
CA GLY A 4 5.79 -66.10 45.44
C GLY A 4 6.15 -66.26 43.95
N ARG A 5 7.40 -66.08 43.48
CA ARG A 5 8.69 -66.11 44.18
C ARG A 5 9.77 -65.34 43.41
N ILE A 6 10.65 -64.75 44.20
CA ILE A 6 12.02 -64.29 43.90
C ILE A 6 12.97 -65.50 43.92
N THR A 7 14.00 -65.49 43.06
CA THR A 7 15.45 -65.80 43.27
C THR A 7 16.03 -66.21 41.89
N SER A 8 17.25 -65.85 41.49
CA SER A 8 18.50 -65.79 42.24
C SER A 8 19.51 -64.80 41.63
N PHE A 9 20.29 -64.19 42.53
CA PHE A 9 21.56 -63.52 42.30
C PHE A 9 22.66 -64.48 41.78
N SER A 10 23.53 -63.97 40.91
CA SER A 10 24.98 -64.23 41.01
C SER A 10 25.78 -63.11 40.35
N ARG A 11 26.59 -62.44 41.18
CA ARG A 11 27.68 -61.52 40.79
C ARG A 11 28.85 -62.31 40.18
N ILE A 12 29.74 -61.59 39.49
CA ILE A 12 31.24 -61.67 39.43
C ILE A 12 31.65 -61.19 38.03
N SER A 13 32.05 -59.92 37.85
CA SER A 13 33.41 -59.34 37.97
C SER A 13 34.24 -59.43 36.68
N SER A 14 34.75 -58.26 36.27
CA SER A 14 35.88 -58.01 35.33
C SER A 14 35.70 -58.54 33.90
N VAL A 15 36.02 -57.79 32.83
CA VAL A 15 37.35 -57.30 32.50
C VAL A 15 37.23 -56.05 31.64
N ILE A 16 37.98 -55.02 32.03
CA ILE A 16 38.29 -53.84 31.23
C ILE A 16 39.17 -54.30 30.07
N GLN A 17 38.70 -54.16 28.83
CA GLN A 17 39.57 -54.12 27.66
C GLN A 17 39.37 -52.78 26.97
N ALA A 18 40.24 -51.85 27.32
CA ALA A 18 40.47 -50.61 26.61
C ALA A 18 41.12 -50.94 25.26
N SER A 19 40.33 -50.99 24.19
CA SER A 19 40.86 -50.92 22.83
C SER A 19 41.22 -49.46 22.53
N ASN A 20 42.51 -49.18 22.67
CA ASN A 20 43.19 -47.95 22.26
C ASN A 20 42.97 -47.66 20.76
N ALA A 21 41.95 -46.89 20.43
CA ALA A 21 41.93 -46.13 19.19
C ALA A 21 42.52 -44.75 19.50
N ARG A 22 43.82 -44.58 19.23
CA ARG A 22 44.48 -43.26 19.20
C ARG A 22 43.83 -42.43 18.09
N ILE A 23 42.83 -41.62 18.43
CA ILE A 23 42.42 -40.52 17.59
C ILE A 23 43.48 -39.44 17.78
N HIS A 24 44.33 -39.27 16.76
CA HIS A 24 45.22 -38.13 16.64
C HIS A 24 44.38 -36.85 16.60
N LEU A 25 44.24 -36.20 17.76
CA LEU A 25 43.82 -34.81 17.87
C LEU A 25 45.01 -33.93 17.45
N THR A 26 45.19 -33.75 16.14
CA THR A 26 45.95 -32.61 15.65
C THR A 26 45.06 -31.39 15.78
N SER A 27 45.36 -30.60 16.81
CA SER A 27 44.86 -29.23 16.95
C SER A 27 45.31 -28.42 15.73
N ILE A 28 44.44 -28.30 14.73
CA ILE A 28 44.57 -27.29 13.67
C ILE A 28 43.86 -26.04 14.19
N THR A 29 44.57 -25.31 15.05
CA THR A 29 44.36 -23.87 15.21
C THR A 29 44.74 -23.21 13.89
N ASN A 30 43.79 -23.04 12.97
CA ASN A 30 43.82 -22.04 11.88
C ASN A 30 42.59 -22.19 10.96
N SER A 31 41.43 -21.67 11.38
CA SER A 31 40.42 -21.13 10.44
C SER A 31 39.39 -20.21 11.09
N ILE A 32 39.79 -19.42 12.10
CA ILE A 32 38.96 -18.33 12.64
C ILE A 32 39.05 -17.15 11.67
N GLY A 33 38.46 -17.27 10.48
CA GLY A 33 38.54 -16.21 9.46
C GLY A 33 37.66 -16.38 8.23
N ARG A 34 37.15 -17.59 7.94
CA ARG A 34 36.22 -17.79 6.81
C ARG A 34 34.75 -17.67 7.20
N TYR A 35 34.36 -18.07 8.41
CA TYR A 35 32.96 -18.00 8.86
C TYR A 35 32.57 -16.65 9.46
N ALA A 36 33.51 -15.88 10.01
CA ALA A 36 33.23 -14.54 10.55
C ALA A 36 32.92 -13.48 9.46
N LYS A 37 33.27 -13.75 8.19
CA LYS A 37 32.95 -12.87 7.05
C LYS A 37 31.54 -13.07 6.48
N LEU A 38 30.77 -14.04 6.97
CA LEU A 38 29.48 -14.43 6.37
C LEU A 38 28.23 -13.93 7.12
N GLN A 39 28.38 -13.17 8.20
CA GLN A 39 27.24 -12.59 8.94
C GLN A 39 27.22 -11.06 8.96
N LYS A 40 27.81 -10.39 7.97
CA LYS A 40 27.34 -9.04 7.66
C LYS A 40 25.94 -9.20 7.11
N LYS A 41 24.93 -8.77 7.87
CA LYS A 41 23.52 -8.66 7.45
C LYS A 41 23.54 -8.08 6.03
N LYS A 42 23.35 -8.94 5.02
CA LYS A 42 23.51 -8.55 3.62
C LYS A 42 22.41 -7.53 3.38
N ASP A 43 22.79 -6.29 3.12
CA ASP A 43 21.81 -5.25 2.80
C ASP A 43 20.97 -5.79 1.63
N PRO A 44 19.67 -6.06 1.84
CA PRO A 44 18.82 -6.67 0.83
C PRO A 44 18.70 -5.79 -0.41
N LEU A 45 18.97 -4.48 -0.27
CA LEU A 45 18.98 -3.53 -1.37
C LEU A 45 20.34 -3.45 -2.08
N ALA A 46 21.40 -4.11 -1.60
CA ALA A 46 22.73 -4.03 -2.21
C ALA A 46 22.80 -4.56 -3.65
N ALA A 47 21.87 -5.43 -4.05
CA ALA A 47 21.76 -5.93 -5.42
C ALA A 47 21.23 -4.86 -6.40
N TYR A 48 20.62 -3.78 -5.88
CA TYR A 48 20.02 -2.75 -6.71
C TYR A 48 21.03 -1.67 -7.12
N PRO A 49 20.84 -1.06 -8.32
CA PRO A 49 21.67 0.05 -8.76
C PRO A 49 21.71 1.19 -7.72
N PRO A 50 22.87 1.87 -7.58
CA PRO A 50 23.00 3.01 -6.67
C PRO A 50 21.95 4.10 -6.90
N GLU A 51 21.57 4.35 -8.16
CA GLU A 51 20.53 5.31 -8.53
C GLU A 51 19.15 4.96 -7.94
N PHE A 52 18.76 3.68 -7.96
CA PHE A 52 17.50 3.25 -7.36
C PHE A 52 17.51 3.44 -5.84
N ARG A 53 18.63 3.10 -5.19
CA ARG A 53 18.83 3.33 -3.74
C ARG A 53 18.86 4.81 -3.37
N ALA A 54 19.32 5.68 -4.27
CA ALA A 54 19.23 7.12 -4.08
C ALA A 54 17.77 7.60 -4.17
N LYS A 55 17.02 7.14 -5.19
CA LYS A 55 15.60 7.45 -5.37
C LYS A 55 14.74 6.99 -4.19
N LEU A 56 14.94 5.77 -3.69
CA LEU A 56 14.23 5.25 -2.52
C LEU A 56 14.41 6.15 -1.27
N ARG A 57 15.59 6.75 -1.10
CA ARG A 57 15.86 7.69 -0.01
C ARG A 57 15.24 9.06 -0.23
N GLU A 58 15.06 9.47 -1.48
CA GLU A 58 14.52 10.77 -1.85
C GLU A 58 12.99 10.80 -1.89
N TRP A 59 12.34 9.70 -2.28
CA TRP A 59 10.89 9.64 -2.46
C TRP A 59 10.07 10.05 -1.24
N PRO A 60 10.41 9.68 0.02
CA PRO A 60 9.66 10.16 1.17
C PRO A 60 9.64 11.69 1.28
N ARG A 61 10.75 12.36 0.92
CA ARG A 61 10.86 13.83 0.93
C ARG A 61 10.02 14.45 -0.19
N LEU A 62 10.06 13.88 -1.39
CA LEU A 62 9.26 14.37 -2.52
C LEU A 62 7.77 14.18 -2.28
N LEU A 63 7.38 13.03 -1.72
CA LEU A 63 5.99 12.76 -1.33
C LEU A 63 5.53 13.71 -0.22
N GLN A 64 6.38 14.01 0.76
CA GLN A 64 6.06 15.01 1.78
C GLN A 64 5.85 16.39 1.17
N ALA A 65 6.70 16.81 0.23
CA ALA A 65 6.54 18.10 -0.44
C ALA A 65 5.24 18.18 -1.24
N GLU A 66 4.85 17.10 -1.92
CA GLU A 66 3.55 17.01 -2.61
C GLU A 66 2.38 17.08 -1.63
N ILE A 67 2.48 16.40 -0.48
CA ILE A 67 1.48 16.46 0.59
C ILE A 67 1.39 17.90 1.12
N ASP A 68 2.52 18.56 1.40
CA ASP A 68 2.56 19.92 1.94
C ASP A 68 1.95 20.94 0.96
N GLU A 69 2.23 20.80 -0.34
CA GLU A 69 1.62 21.62 -1.39
C GLU A 69 0.11 21.35 -1.48
N SER A 70 -0.30 20.09 -1.39
CA SER A 70 -1.72 19.73 -1.31
C SER A 70 -2.40 20.28 -0.06
N VAL A 71 -1.67 20.65 0.99
CA VAL A 71 -2.20 21.32 2.19
C VAL A 71 -2.21 22.85 2.04
N ALA A 72 -1.39 23.42 1.15
CA ALA A 72 -1.25 24.87 0.99
C ALA A 72 -2.57 25.58 0.64
N HIS A 73 -3.39 25.00 -0.26
CA HIS A 73 -4.69 25.58 -0.60
C HIS A 73 -5.67 25.66 0.59
N LEU A 74 -5.49 24.85 1.64
CA LEU A 74 -6.29 25.00 2.86
C LEU A 74 -5.88 26.21 3.70
N LYS A 75 -4.62 26.65 3.61
CA LYS A 75 -4.19 27.91 4.24
C LYS A 75 -4.86 29.07 3.54
N GLU A 76 -4.89 29.05 2.20
CA GLU A 76 -5.64 30.03 1.41
C GLU A 76 -7.13 30.05 1.77
N LEU A 77 -7.72 28.88 2.05
CA LEU A 77 -9.10 28.75 2.53
C LEU A 77 -9.37 29.45 3.86
N ARG A 78 -8.38 29.54 4.75
CA ARG A 78 -8.49 30.27 6.02
C ARG A 78 -8.25 31.77 5.85
N GLU A 79 -7.50 32.16 4.82
CA GLU A 79 -7.09 33.54 4.56
C GLU A 79 -8.11 34.28 3.67
N GLN A 80 -8.76 33.59 2.73
CA GLN A 80 -9.77 34.17 1.85
C GLN A 80 -11.16 34.09 2.48
N THR A 81 -11.86 35.22 2.51
CA THR A 81 -13.22 35.32 3.08
C THR A 81 -14.31 34.90 2.10
N ASP A 82 -14.06 34.99 0.78
CA ASP A 82 -15.05 34.61 -0.23
C ASP A 82 -14.79 33.19 -0.78
N LEU A 83 -15.70 32.27 -0.43
CA LEU A 83 -15.68 30.89 -0.90
C LEU A 83 -15.92 30.77 -2.42
N ARG A 84 -16.54 31.79 -3.05
CA ARG A 84 -16.83 31.76 -4.49
C ARG A 84 -15.57 31.86 -5.34
N ASP A 85 -14.59 32.65 -4.90
CA ASP A 85 -13.31 32.77 -5.60
C ASP A 85 -12.53 31.45 -5.55
N LEU A 86 -12.54 30.78 -4.40
CA LEU A 86 -11.94 29.46 -4.21
C LEU A 86 -12.65 28.38 -5.03
N GLU A 87 -13.98 28.44 -5.13
CA GLU A 87 -14.76 27.56 -6.00
C GLU A 87 -14.45 27.83 -7.49
N HIS A 88 -14.27 29.10 -7.89
CA HIS A 88 -13.89 29.46 -9.26
C HIS A 88 -12.51 28.92 -9.64
N ARG A 89 -11.57 28.92 -8.69
CA ARG A 89 -10.24 28.30 -8.82
C ARG A 89 -10.26 26.77 -8.77
N GLY A 90 -11.41 26.16 -8.48
CA GLY A 90 -11.58 24.72 -8.42
C GLY A 90 -10.99 24.05 -7.19
N LEU A 91 -10.75 24.82 -6.11
CA LEU A 91 -10.12 24.34 -4.87
C LEU A 91 -11.13 23.70 -3.91
N LEU A 92 -12.41 24.03 -4.05
CA LEU A 92 -13.50 23.51 -3.22
C LEU A 92 -14.81 23.48 -4.00
N ILE A 93 -15.82 22.86 -3.39
CA ILE A 93 -17.22 22.99 -3.79
C ILE A 93 -17.99 23.63 -2.64
N ALA A 94 -18.65 24.76 -2.92
CA ALA A 94 -19.33 25.56 -1.91
C ALA A 94 -20.86 25.40 -1.96
N SER A 95 -21.52 26.05 -1.00
CA SER A 95 -22.97 26.25 -1.01
C SER A 95 -23.74 24.92 -1.05
N LEU A 96 -23.34 23.96 -0.23
CA LEU A 96 -23.94 22.63 -0.18
C LEU A 96 -24.90 22.51 1.01
N ARG A 97 -26.04 21.87 0.78
CA ARG A 97 -27.04 21.53 1.81
C ARG A 97 -27.28 20.03 1.83
N LEU A 98 -27.53 19.49 3.01
CA LEU A 98 -27.90 18.09 3.15
C LEU A 98 -29.24 17.80 2.45
N VAL A 99 -29.30 16.69 1.73
CA VAL A 99 -30.52 16.11 1.15
C VAL A 99 -30.86 14.81 1.85
N SER A 100 -29.89 13.89 1.94
CA SER A 100 -30.04 12.63 2.65
C SER A 100 -28.77 12.21 3.37
N ASP A 101 -28.93 11.41 4.41
CA ASP A 101 -27.88 10.84 5.24
C ASP A 101 -28.28 9.40 5.61
N ASP A 102 -27.93 8.47 4.74
CA ASP A 102 -28.40 7.09 4.78
C ASP A 102 -27.30 6.14 5.27
N LEU A 103 -27.58 5.39 6.33
CA LEU A 103 -26.68 4.36 6.85
C LEU A 103 -27.15 2.98 6.39
N HIS A 104 -26.38 2.34 5.51
CA HIS A 104 -26.64 0.97 5.10
C HIS A 104 -25.67 -0.02 5.78
N PRO A 105 -26.14 -1.15 6.34
CA PRO A 105 -25.30 -2.07 7.10
C PRO A 105 -24.09 -2.63 6.35
N ILE A 106 -24.22 -2.81 5.02
CA ILE A 106 -23.17 -3.43 4.19
C ILE A 106 -22.31 -2.38 3.51
N THR A 107 -22.94 -1.36 2.94
CA THR A 107 -22.25 -0.37 2.09
C THR A 107 -21.76 0.83 2.89
N GLY A 108 -22.15 0.95 4.16
CA GLY A 108 -21.77 2.04 5.05
C GLY A 108 -22.67 3.27 4.88
N ARG A 109 -22.18 4.39 5.38
CA ARG A 109 -22.91 5.66 5.41
C ARG A 109 -22.71 6.45 4.12
N THR A 110 -23.81 6.81 3.47
CA THR A 110 -23.84 7.59 2.24
C THR A 110 -24.62 8.88 2.49
N VAL A 111 -24.06 9.98 2.02
CA VAL A 111 -24.63 11.31 2.18
C VAL A 111 -24.83 11.92 0.81
N VAL A 112 -26.00 12.50 0.60
CA VAL A 112 -26.32 13.30 -0.58
C VAL A 112 -26.39 14.76 -0.15
N VAL A 113 -25.59 15.61 -0.80
CA VAL A 113 -25.64 17.07 -0.64
C VAL A 113 -26.01 17.74 -1.96
N ARG A 114 -26.81 18.80 -1.89
CA ARG A 114 -27.27 19.58 -3.03
C ARG A 114 -26.69 20.98 -3.01
N ARG A 115 -26.32 21.48 -4.18
CA ARG A 115 -25.91 22.87 -4.39
C ARG A 115 -27.14 23.78 -4.25
N THR A 116 -27.08 24.75 -3.33
CA THR A 116 -28.13 25.75 -3.14
C THR A 116 -28.11 26.83 -4.20
N VAL A 117 -26.91 27.17 -4.67
CA VAL A 117 -26.71 28.05 -5.82
C VAL A 117 -26.25 27.16 -6.97
N PRO A 118 -26.98 27.07 -8.08
CA PRO A 118 -26.50 26.39 -9.27
C PRO A 118 -25.26 27.15 -9.75
N GLY A 119 -24.08 26.61 -9.46
CA GLY A 119 -22.83 27.17 -9.92
C GLY A 119 -22.83 27.22 -11.45
N ASN A 120 -22.58 28.40 -12.00
CA ASN A 120 -22.27 28.58 -13.43
C ASN A 120 -20.89 27.99 -13.80
N SER A 121 -20.21 27.37 -12.84
CA SER A 121 -18.96 26.66 -13.09
C SER A 121 -19.26 25.49 -14.01
N LEU A 122 -18.84 25.63 -15.26
CA LEU A 122 -18.49 24.47 -16.08
C LEU A 122 -17.77 23.46 -15.19
N ASP A 123 -18.07 22.19 -15.42
CA ASP A 123 -17.55 20.95 -14.84
C ASP A 123 -15.99 20.90 -14.86
N ARG A 124 -15.33 21.84 -14.17
CA ARG A 124 -13.93 22.22 -14.39
C ARG A 124 -12.98 21.59 -13.39
N SER A 125 -13.48 21.09 -12.27
CA SER A 125 -12.62 20.37 -11.35
C SER A 125 -12.51 18.91 -11.79
N LYS A 126 -11.49 18.62 -12.61
CA LYS A 126 -10.99 17.24 -12.83
C LYS A 126 -10.66 16.53 -11.52
N ILE A 127 -10.55 17.28 -10.43
CA ILE A 127 -10.10 16.85 -9.12
C ILE A 127 -11.28 16.30 -8.30
N PHE A 128 -12.46 16.91 -8.40
CA PHE A 128 -13.70 16.42 -7.78
C PHE A 128 -14.42 15.41 -8.69
N ARG A 129 -13.86 14.19 -8.75
CA ARG A 129 -14.39 13.06 -9.54
C ARG A 129 -14.74 11.86 -8.65
N ALA A 130 -15.52 10.92 -9.17
CA ALA A 130 -15.79 9.66 -8.49
C ALA A 130 -14.48 8.97 -8.05
N GLY A 131 -14.45 8.50 -6.80
CA GLY A 131 -13.27 7.93 -6.15
C GLY A 131 -12.31 8.95 -5.51
N ALA A 132 -12.51 10.26 -5.73
CA ALA A 132 -11.67 11.27 -5.09
C ALA A 132 -11.88 11.25 -3.56
N PRO A 133 -10.79 11.26 -2.76
CA PRO A 133 -10.89 11.42 -1.32
C PRO A 133 -11.12 12.89 -0.97
N LEU A 134 -12.07 13.13 -0.08
CA LEU A 134 -12.61 14.45 0.22
C LEU A 134 -12.81 14.64 1.72
N THR A 135 -12.88 15.90 2.13
CA THR A 135 -13.30 16.28 3.47
C THR A 135 -14.56 17.12 3.37
N LEU A 136 -15.60 16.74 4.12
CA LEU A 136 -16.78 17.55 4.33
C LEU A 136 -16.54 18.49 5.52
N ARG A 137 -16.78 19.78 5.31
CA ARG A 137 -16.55 20.83 6.30
C ARG A 137 -17.79 21.70 6.48
N ASP A 138 -17.90 22.30 7.66
CA ASP A 138 -18.87 23.36 7.93
C ASP A 138 -18.46 24.64 7.19
N ALA A 139 -19.37 25.26 6.45
CA ALA A 139 -19.04 26.42 5.62
C ALA A 139 -18.65 27.66 6.43
N LYS A 140 -19.14 27.81 7.67
CA LYS A 140 -18.89 29.00 8.51
C LYS A 140 -17.58 28.90 9.27
N SER A 141 -17.33 27.75 9.87
CA SER A 141 -16.18 27.50 10.75
C SER A 141 -15.02 26.81 10.02
N LEU A 142 -15.24 26.28 8.82
CA LEU A 142 -14.31 25.47 8.03
C LEU A 142 -13.76 24.25 8.79
N ARG A 143 -14.41 23.89 9.90
CA ARG A 143 -14.06 22.71 10.70
C ARG A 143 -14.42 21.46 9.93
N GLU A 144 -13.52 20.50 9.99
CA GLU A 144 -13.74 19.17 9.46
C GLU A 144 -14.86 18.47 10.22
N ILE A 145 -15.79 17.90 9.46
CA ILE A 145 -16.93 17.15 9.97
C ILE A 145 -16.73 15.66 9.69
N ALA A 146 -16.34 15.34 8.47
CA ALA A 146 -16.16 13.96 8.05
C ALA A 146 -15.19 13.83 6.89
N GLU A 147 -14.43 12.73 6.91
CA GLU A 147 -13.66 12.24 5.78
C GLU A 147 -14.57 11.40 4.89
N CYS A 148 -14.49 11.58 3.58
CA CYS A 148 -15.40 10.92 2.65
C CYS A 148 -14.75 10.64 1.29
N VAL A 149 -15.44 9.85 0.49
CA VAL A 149 -15.05 9.55 -0.90
C VAL A 149 -16.21 9.92 -1.81
N MET A 150 -15.93 10.63 -2.89
CA MET A 150 -16.94 10.96 -3.89
C MET A 150 -17.44 9.69 -4.58
N LEU A 151 -18.74 9.45 -4.57
CA LEU A 151 -19.36 8.38 -5.37
C LEU A 151 -19.80 8.91 -6.73
N SER A 152 -20.46 10.06 -6.73
CA SER A 152 -20.92 10.74 -7.94
C SER A 152 -21.06 12.24 -7.71
N SER A 153 -20.95 13.00 -8.78
CA SER A 153 -21.16 14.44 -8.79
C SER A 153 -21.94 14.82 -10.03
N THR A 154 -23.03 15.55 -9.82
CA THR A 154 -23.84 16.15 -10.88
C THR A 154 -23.87 17.66 -10.67
N ARG A 155 -24.47 18.40 -11.61
CA ARG A 155 -24.61 19.86 -11.48
C ARG A 155 -25.43 20.30 -10.26
N LYS A 156 -26.29 19.42 -9.74
CA LYS A 156 -27.20 19.74 -8.62
C LYS A 156 -26.79 19.04 -7.34
N GLU A 157 -26.42 17.77 -7.43
CA GLU A 157 -26.24 16.88 -6.30
C GLU A 157 -24.90 16.17 -6.35
N ILE A 158 -24.32 15.99 -5.18
CA ILE A 158 -23.07 15.28 -4.95
C ILE A 158 -23.35 14.19 -3.93
N THR A 159 -23.00 12.97 -4.30
CA THR A 159 -23.12 11.81 -3.42
C THR A 159 -21.74 11.43 -2.92
N VAL A 160 -21.60 11.33 -1.61
CA VAL A 160 -20.34 10.97 -0.95
C VAL A 160 -20.57 9.81 0.01
N LYS A 161 -19.57 8.94 0.13
CA LYS A 161 -19.53 7.89 1.15
C LYS A 161 -18.68 8.35 2.31
N ILE A 162 -19.25 8.41 3.50
CA ILE A 162 -18.54 8.81 4.72
C ILE A 162 -17.65 7.66 5.19
N ARG A 163 -16.39 7.98 5.50
CA ARG A 163 -15.43 7.02 6.02
C ARG A 163 -15.82 6.61 7.45
N PRO A 164 -15.77 5.32 7.80
CA PRO A 164 -16.15 4.86 9.15
C PRO A 164 -15.33 5.49 10.29
N SER A 165 -14.11 5.94 10.01
CA SER A 165 -13.24 6.62 10.97
C SER A 165 -13.64 8.07 11.26
N SER A 166 -14.64 8.61 10.58
CA SER A 166 -15.11 9.98 10.79
C SER A 166 -15.80 10.10 12.15
N SER A 167 -15.52 11.18 12.87
CA SER A 167 -16.10 11.45 14.20
C SER A 167 -17.58 11.79 14.16
N SER A 168 -18.08 12.35 13.05
CA SER A 168 -19.49 12.68 12.86
C SER A 168 -20.36 11.41 12.76
N ARG A 169 -21.44 11.37 13.57
CA ARG A 169 -22.46 10.31 13.53
C ARG A 169 -23.67 10.64 12.64
N SER A 170 -23.98 11.92 12.47
CA SER A 170 -25.06 12.43 11.61
C SER A 170 -24.70 13.83 11.10
N LEU A 171 -25.29 14.22 9.97
CA LEU A 171 -25.24 15.58 9.44
C LEU A 171 -26.55 16.33 9.77
N ASN A 172 -26.48 17.65 9.78
CA ASN A 172 -27.62 18.53 10.06
C ASN A 172 -28.13 19.16 8.75
N GLY A 173 -29.45 19.13 8.54
CA GLY A 173 -30.10 19.79 7.40
C GLY A 173 -29.88 21.30 7.35
N ASP A 174 -29.81 21.94 8.52
CA ASP A 174 -29.72 23.40 8.66
C ASP A 174 -28.30 23.96 8.60
N THR A 175 -27.31 23.10 8.39
CA THR A 175 -25.92 23.51 8.18
C THR A 175 -25.62 23.70 6.68
N ASP A 176 -24.84 24.74 6.39
CA ASP A 176 -24.22 24.91 5.06
C ASP A 176 -22.86 24.22 5.07
N TYR A 177 -22.61 23.44 4.02
CA TYR A 177 -21.42 22.62 3.89
C TYR A 177 -20.53 23.08 2.74
N VAL A 178 -19.24 22.76 2.86
CA VAL A 178 -18.28 22.82 1.77
C VAL A 178 -17.53 21.50 1.67
N ILE A 179 -17.13 21.14 0.45
CA ILE A 179 -16.29 19.98 0.16
C ILE A 179 -14.92 20.46 -0.27
N THR A 180 -13.89 19.93 0.36
CA THR A 180 -12.48 20.12 -0.02
C THR A 180 -11.84 18.78 -0.32
N LEU A 181 -10.63 18.78 -0.88
CA LEU A 181 -9.84 17.56 -0.98
C LEU A 181 -9.43 17.09 0.41
N SER A 182 -9.35 15.77 0.57
CA SER A 182 -8.87 15.16 1.82
C SER A 182 -7.39 15.36 2.02
N GLN A 183 -7.01 15.65 3.26
CA GLN A 183 -5.61 15.76 3.69
C GLN A 183 -5.09 14.50 4.37
N SER A 184 -5.99 13.69 4.93
CA SER A 184 -5.64 12.56 5.80
C SER A 184 -5.85 11.22 5.10
N SER A 185 -6.59 11.21 3.99
CA SER A 185 -6.98 10.02 3.24
C SER A 185 -6.43 10.05 1.83
N GLY A 186 -5.11 10.05 1.69
CA GLY A 186 -4.44 10.04 0.40
C GLY A 186 -3.80 8.70 0.07
N ALA A 187 -3.89 8.28 -1.20
CA ALA A 187 -2.96 7.30 -1.75
C ALA A 187 -1.50 7.73 -1.51
N LEU A 188 -1.22 9.04 -1.48
CA LEU A 188 0.09 9.59 -1.20
C LEU A 188 0.62 9.24 0.20
N HIS A 189 -0.21 9.29 1.25
CA HIS A 189 0.20 8.87 2.60
C HIS A 189 0.50 7.36 2.65
N ALA A 190 -0.36 6.54 2.04
CA ALA A 190 -0.10 5.10 1.96
C ALA A 190 1.21 4.77 1.19
N VAL A 191 1.49 5.52 0.12
CA VAL A 191 2.73 5.38 -0.65
C VAL A 191 3.93 5.90 0.16
N GLN A 192 3.77 6.99 0.91
CA GLN A 192 4.82 7.53 1.78
C GLN A 192 5.18 6.55 2.90
N ASP A 193 4.18 6.02 3.61
CA ASP A 193 4.35 5.01 4.66
C ASP A 193 5.05 3.76 4.12
N PHE A 194 4.68 3.33 2.91
CA PHE A 194 5.33 2.21 2.23
C PHE A 194 6.86 2.42 2.10
N PHE A 195 7.30 3.63 1.76
CA PHE A 195 8.72 3.94 1.64
C PHE A 195 9.40 4.23 2.98
N LEU A 196 8.71 4.89 3.92
CA LEU A 196 9.25 5.23 5.25
C LEU A 196 9.51 3.99 6.11
N GLU A 197 8.62 3.01 6.07
CA GLU A 197 8.75 1.78 6.85
C GLU A 197 9.72 0.77 6.22
N ASN A 198 10.41 1.13 5.12
CA ASN A 198 11.28 0.25 4.35
C ASN A 198 10.59 -1.08 3.96
N LYS A 199 9.25 -1.04 3.84
CA LYS A 199 8.40 -2.21 3.53
C LYS A 199 8.76 -2.87 2.21
N VAL A 200 9.44 -2.12 1.32
CA VAL A 200 9.98 -2.57 0.03
C VAL A 200 10.60 -3.97 0.13
N VAL A 201 11.42 -4.22 1.15
CA VAL A 201 12.19 -5.48 1.27
C VAL A 201 11.29 -6.70 1.55
N ASP A 202 10.22 -6.51 2.30
CA ASP A 202 9.35 -7.59 2.79
C ASP A 202 8.01 -7.67 2.03
N THR A 203 7.90 -6.97 0.89
CA THR A 203 6.65 -6.95 0.12
C THR A 203 6.57 -8.11 -0.88
N PRO A 204 5.39 -8.76 -1.03
CA PRO A 204 5.10 -9.56 -2.22
C PRO A 204 5.30 -8.70 -3.47
N GLY A 205 6.31 -9.02 -4.28
CA GLY A 205 6.68 -8.23 -5.47
C GLY A 205 8.05 -7.56 -5.42
N ILE A 206 8.84 -7.72 -4.35
CA ILE A 206 10.25 -7.24 -4.35
C ILE A 206 11.06 -7.79 -5.53
N ASP A 207 10.75 -9.01 -5.98
CA ASP A 207 11.36 -9.61 -7.15
C ASP A 207 11.06 -8.84 -8.44
N LEU A 208 9.85 -8.31 -8.59
CA LEU A 208 9.47 -7.44 -9.72
C LEU A 208 10.33 -6.20 -9.77
N LEU A 209 10.57 -5.56 -8.62
CA LEU A 209 11.47 -4.41 -8.52
C LEU A 209 12.87 -4.81 -8.95
N GLY A 210 13.31 -6.01 -8.57
CA GLY A 210 14.59 -6.56 -8.99
C GLY A 210 14.73 -6.64 -10.52
N TYR A 211 13.68 -7.08 -11.23
CA TYR A 211 13.69 -7.10 -12.70
C TYR A 211 13.53 -5.71 -13.31
N ALA A 212 12.65 -4.86 -12.76
CA ALA A 212 12.38 -3.51 -13.26
C ALA A 212 13.62 -2.60 -13.20
N PHE A 213 14.39 -2.72 -12.12
CA PHE A 213 15.63 -1.95 -11.90
C PHE A 213 16.89 -2.74 -12.24
N ARG A 214 16.78 -3.85 -12.97
CA ARG A 214 17.92 -4.66 -13.45
C ARG A 214 18.86 -5.18 -12.35
N ALA A 215 18.36 -5.32 -11.13
CA ALA A 215 19.04 -6.07 -10.07
C ALA A 215 18.98 -7.59 -10.32
N LYS A 216 18.02 -8.05 -11.12
CA LYS A 216 17.89 -9.43 -11.62
C LYS A 216 17.84 -9.44 -13.15
N ASN A 217 18.42 -10.46 -13.76
CA ASN A 217 18.41 -10.64 -15.21
C ASN A 217 17.02 -11.04 -15.71
N MET A 218 16.50 -10.32 -16.71
CA MET A 218 15.22 -10.66 -17.33
C MET A 218 15.29 -12.05 -17.98
N PRO A 219 14.31 -12.94 -17.76
CA PRO A 219 14.23 -14.20 -18.49
C PRO A 219 14.14 -13.97 -20.01
N SER A 220 14.84 -14.81 -20.78
CA SER A 220 14.86 -14.69 -22.25
C SER A 220 13.47 -14.91 -22.86
N ILE A 221 13.14 -14.06 -23.84
CA ILE A 221 11.88 -14.11 -24.62
C ILE A 221 11.75 -15.41 -25.44
N HIS A 222 12.87 -16.07 -25.76
CA HIS A 222 12.88 -17.29 -26.56
C HIS A 222 12.34 -18.51 -25.80
N ASN A 223 12.12 -18.38 -24.49
CA ASN A 223 11.50 -19.41 -23.66
C ASN A 223 9.96 -19.30 -23.57
N ASP A 224 9.36 -18.34 -24.28
CA ASP A 224 7.91 -18.20 -24.34
C ASP A 224 7.30 -19.28 -25.23
N ARG A 225 6.64 -20.25 -24.60
CA ARG A 225 5.84 -21.23 -25.33
C ARG A 225 4.56 -20.56 -25.84
N MET A 226 4.29 -20.70 -27.13
CA MET A 226 3.01 -20.27 -27.68
C MET A 226 1.87 -21.08 -27.06
N LEU A 227 0.81 -20.39 -26.65
CA LEU A 227 -0.39 -21.04 -26.17
C LEU A 227 -1.17 -21.62 -27.36
N PRO A 228 -1.54 -22.91 -27.32
CA PRO A 228 -2.13 -23.59 -28.47
C PRO A 228 -3.58 -23.16 -28.76
N ASN A 229 -4.29 -22.56 -27.80
CA ASN A 229 -5.73 -22.27 -27.90
C ASN A 229 -6.04 -20.77 -27.88
N LEU A 230 -5.23 -19.96 -28.56
CA LEU A 230 -5.50 -18.53 -28.68
C LEU A 230 -6.50 -18.25 -29.82
N PRO A 231 -7.39 -17.25 -29.67
CA PRO A 231 -8.37 -16.92 -30.70
C PRO A 231 -7.73 -16.68 -32.07
N GLU A 232 -8.38 -17.18 -33.13
CA GLU A 232 -7.87 -17.08 -34.49
C GLU A 232 -7.86 -15.64 -35.02
N GLU A 233 -8.72 -14.78 -34.46
CA GLU A 233 -8.86 -13.36 -34.80
C GLU A 233 -7.66 -12.51 -34.37
N LEU A 234 -6.85 -13.00 -33.44
CA LEU A 234 -5.62 -12.31 -33.04
C LEU A 234 -4.57 -12.44 -34.14
N ASN A 235 -3.83 -11.39 -34.45
CA ASN A 235 -2.66 -11.57 -35.32
C ASN A 235 -1.49 -12.23 -34.56
N ASP A 236 -0.45 -12.66 -35.28
CA ASP A 236 0.69 -13.38 -34.69
C ASP A 236 1.47 -12.56 -33.66
N SER A 237 1.46 -11.23 -33.77
CA SER A 237 2.07 -10.36 -32.76
C SER A 237 1.25 -10.35 -31.47
N GLN A 238 -0.08 -10.27 -31.58
CA GLN A 238 -0.99 -10.34 -30.43
C GLN A 238 -0.95 -11.72 -29.77
N ARG A 239 -0.95 -12.81 -30.56
CA ARG A 239 -0.82 -14.18 -30.03
C ARG A 239 0.48 -14.38 -29.25
N ARG A 240 1.59 -13.84 -29.76
CA ARG A 240 2.88 -13.85 -29.06
C ARG A 240 2.84 -13.03 -27.77
N ALA A 241 2.24 -11.83 -27.81
CA ALA A 241 2.11 -10.97 -26.63
C ALA A 241 1.28 -11.64 -25.53
N VAL A 242 0.14 -12.26 -25.87
CA VAL A 242 -0.71 -13.00 -24.91
C VAL A 242 0.03 -14.20 -24.33
N SER A 243 0.71 -14.98 -25.18
CA SER A 243 1.50 -16.14 -24.72
C SER A 243 2.62 -15.72 -23.76
N ALA A 244 3.30 -14.61 -24.02
CA ALA A 244 4.29 -14.04 -23.13
C ALA A 244 3.66 -13.52 -21.82
N ALA A 245 2.53 -12.80 -21.89
CA ALA A 245 1.85 -12.24 -20.73
C ALA A 245 1.26 -13.31 -19.77
N LEU A 246 1.00 -14.52 -20.26
CA LEU A 246 0.49 -15.64 -19.44
C LEU A 246 1.58 -16.64 -19.05
N ASN A 247 2.83 -16.39 -19.46
CA ASN A 247 3.94 -17.27 -19.14
C ASN A 247 4.35 -17.09 -17.67
N LYS A 248 4.01 -18.05 -16.81
CA LYS A 248 4.39 -18.09 -15.38
C LYS A 248 5.89 -18.08 -15.12
N ARG A 249 6.72 -18.26 -16.16
CA ARG A 249 8.19 -18.14 -16.06
C ARG A 249 8.68 -16.71 -16.20
N ARG A 250 7.82 -15.79 -16.66
CA ARG A 250 8.11 -14.36 -16.67
C ARG A 250 7.77 -13.77 -15.30
N PRO A 251 8.51 -12.74 -14.87
CA PRO A 251 8.38 -12.24 -13.51
C PRO A 251 7.10 -11.43 -13.27
N PHE A 252 6.36 -11.08 -14.33
CA PHE A 252 5.22 -10.17 -14.32
C PHE A 252 3.85 -10.88 -14.18
N VAL A 253 3.83 -12.19 -13.92
CA VAL A 253 2.62 -13.05 -13.88
C VAL A 253 2.52 -13.79 -12.56
#